data_AF-A0A4P9ZL02-F1
#
_entry.id   AF-A0A4P9ZL02-F1
#
_cell.length_a   1.000
_cell.length_b   1.000
_cell.length_c   1.000
_cell.angle_alpha   90.00
_cell.angle_beta   90.00
_cell.angle_gamma   90.00
#
_symmetry.space_group_name_H-M   'P 1'
#
loop_
_entity.id
_entity.type
_entity.pdbx_description
1 polymer ?
#
loop_
_entity_poly.entity_id
_entity_poly.type
_entity_poly.pdbx_seq_one_letter_code
_entity_poly.pdbx_strand_id
1 'polypeptide(L)'
;NRPEVTVEAIQETAAGAGGCEEAVDLVRWMISPDSRERPSTAQILRHPFFWTPEQRLEFLYKVSDCLRIKAKDRDSPLALDLEESARGRDIIGGDWFTPLEPPHPTGVHYSEAAYQVKQIYGSYPDGYYQYFAGKFPRFFLHVYYFVCRHETLYRDEVLRQYFE
;
A
#
# COMPACT_ATOMS: atom_id res chain seq x y z
N ASN A 1 0.80 28.52 25.00
CA ASN A 1 0.69 28.27 23.55
C ASN A 1 1.40 26.98 23.21
N ARG A 2 0.71 25.84 23.38
CA ARG A 2 1.20 24.55 22.88
C ARG A 2 0.74 24.49 21.43
N PRO A 3 1.62 24.28 20.43
CA PRO A 3 1.14 24.11 19.07
C PRO A 3 0.20 22.90 19.07
N GLU A 4 -1.05 23.10 18.68
CA GLU A 4 -1.92 21.98 18.32
C GLU A 4 -1.21 21.23 17.20
N VAL A 5 -0.93 19.95 17.43
CA VAL A 5 -0.40 19.08 16.38
C VAL A 5 -1.54 18.86 15.40
N THR A 6 -1.64 19.73 14.40
CA THR A 6 -2.68 19.63 13.37
C THR A 6 -2.30 18.54 12.37
N VAL A 7 -3.31 17.91 11.77
CA VAL A 7 -3.13 16.89 10.73
C VAL A 7 -2.33 17.44 9.55
N GLU A 8 -2.48 18.74 9.29
CA GLU A 8 -1.77 19.51 8.27
C GLU A 8 -0.27 19.64 8.58
N ALA A 9 0.10 19.88 9.84
CA ALA A 9 1.52 19.94 10.24
C ALA A 9 2.22 18.57 10.09
N ILE A 10 1.50 17.46 10.32
CA ILE A 10 2.01 16.11 10.09
C ILE A 10 2.20 15.85 8.59
N GLN A 11 1.27 16.33 7.75
CA GLN A 11 1.36 16.24 6.29
C GLN A 11 2.56 17.00 5.74
N GLU A 12 2.74 18.26 6.16
CA GLU A 12 3.86 19.10 5.73
C GLU A 12 5.21 18.51 6.15
N THR A 13 5.30 17.97 7.36
CA THR A 13 6.51 17.32 7.87
C THR A 13 6.82 16.01 7.11
N ALA A 14 5.80 15.21 6.77
CA ALA A 14 5.97 13.96 6.04
C ALA A 14 6.30 14.18 4.55
N ALA A 15 5.70 15.20 3.91
CA ALA A 15 5.92 15.54 2.52
C ALA A 15 7.36 16.05 2.25
N GLY A 16 7.98 16.72 3.23
CA GLY A 16 9.36 17.22 3.12
C GLY A 16 10.45 16.17 3.32
N ALA A 17 10.12 14.96 3.81
CA ALA A 17 11.11 13.99 4.29
C ALA A 17 11.13 12.65 3.54
N GLY A 18 10.36 12.48 2.45
CA GLY A 18 10.16 11.14 1.87
C GLY A 18 9.47 10.21 2.89
N GLY A 19 8.48 10.74 3.61
CA GLY A 19 7.84 10.07 4.72
C GLY A 19 7.10 8.79 4.33
N CYS A 20 7.10 7.83 5.26
CA CYS A 20 6.33 6.59 5.17
C CYS A 20 4.83 6.92 5.32
N GLU A 21 4.05 6.85 4.24
CA GLU A 21 2.60 7.15 4.26
C GLU A 21 1.85 6.30 5.29
N GLU A 22 2.27 5.06 5.52
CA GLU A 22 1.70 4.18 6.54
C GLU A 22 1.89 4.72 7.96
N ALA A 23 3.00 5.42 8.24
CA ALA A 23 3.23 6.03 9.55
C ALA A 23 2.27 7.20 9.76
N VAL A 24 2.09 8.02 8.72
CA VAL A 24 1.17 9.16 8.74
C VAL A 24 -0.26 8.68 8.91
N ASP A 25 -0.65 7.63 8.20
CA ASP A 25 -1.98 7.03 8.28
C ASP A 25 -2.28 6.49 9.69
N LEU A 26 -1.34 5.73 10.27
CA LEU A 26 -1.47 5.23 11.64
C LEU A 26 -1.62 6.35 12.66
N VAL A 27 -0.73 7.35 12.60
CA VAL A 27 -0.75 8.46 13.56
C VAL A 27 -2.05 9.25 13.44
N ARG A 28 -2.53 9.52 12.21
CA ARG A 28 -3.83 10.17 11.99
C ARG A 28 -4.98 9.39 12.64
N TRP A 29 -4.97 8.06 12.53
CA TRP A 29 -5.97 7.22 13.18
C TRP A 29 -5.88 7.31 14.71
N MET A 30 -4.67 7.29 15.26
CA MET A 30 -4.41 7.39 16.70
C MET A 30 -4.85 8.74 17.31
N ILE A 31 -4.71 9.84 16.57
CA ILE A 31 -5.03 11.20 17.04
C ILE A 31 -6.42 11.69 16.64
N SER A 32 -7.34 10.78 16.25
CA SER A 32 -8.68 11.16 15.80
C SER A 32 -9.38 12.12 16.79
N PRO A 33 -10.04 13.19 16.31
CA PRO A 33 -10.79 14.11 17.16
C PRO A 33 -11.90 13.41 17.94
N ASP A 34 -12.56 12.43 17.31
CA ASP A 34 -13.52 11.56 18.01
C ASP A 34 -12.77 10.45 18.73
N SER A 35 -12.91 10.39 20.06
CA SER A 35 -12.29 9.37 20.89
C SER A 35 -12.74 7.95 20.56
N ARG A 36 -13.92 7.77 19.96
CA ARG A 36 -14.49 6.46 19.62
C ARG A 36 -13.91 5.88 18.34
N GLU A 37 -13.41 6.75 17.45
CA GLU A 37 -12.75 6.36 16.20
C GLU A 37 -11.28 6.00 16.42
N ARG A 38 -10.72 6.33 17.60
CA ARG A 38 -9.34 5.98 17.93
C ARG A 38 -9.18 4.47 18.05
N PRO A 39 -8.11 3.90 17.49
CA PRO A 39 -7.87 2.47 17.56
C PRO A 39 -7.51 2.02 18.97
N SER A 40 -7.92 0.80 19.30
CA SER A 40 -7.33 0.05 20.41
C SER A 40 -5.88 -0.34 20.10
N THR A 41 -5.09 -0.63 21.13
CA THR A 41 -3.70 -1.13 20.96
C THR A 41 -3.63 -2.38 20.08
N ALA A 42 -4.62 -3.27 20.18
CA ALA A 42 -4.70 -4.46 19.36
C ALA A 42 -4.98 -4.14 17.88
N GLN A 43 -5.69 -3.06 17.58
CA GLN A 43 -5.91 -2.58 16.21
C GLN A 43 -4.67 -1.86 15.66
N ILE A 44 -3.98 -1.07 16.49
CA ILE A 44 -2.71 -0.42 16.14
C ILE A 44 -1.68 -1.46 15.68
N LEU A 45 -1.51 -2.55 16.44
CA LEU A 45 -0.52 -3.58 16.14
C LEU A 45 -0.80 -4.36 14.84
N ARG A 46 -2.05 -4.37 14.37
CA ARG A 46 -2.44 -4.97 13.07
C ARG A 46 -2.22 -4.03 11.89
N HIS A 47 -1.91 -2.76 12.16
CA HIS A 47 -1.74 -1.78 11.12
C HIS A 47 -0.52 -2.12 10.23
N PRO A 48 -0.63 -1.97 8.89
CA PRO A 48 0.43 -2.28 7.93
C PRO A 48 1.78 -1.57 8.17
N PHE A 49 1.77 -0.47 8.93
CA PHE A 49 2.99 0.21 9.36
C PHE A 49 3.99 -0.76 10.01
N PHE A 50 3.50 -1.74 10.77
CA PHE A 50 4.34 -2.74 11.44
C PHE A 50 4.74 -3.93 10.57
N TRP A 51 4.29 -3.99 9.32
CA TRP A 51 4.64 -5.08 8.42
C TRP A 51 6.01 -4.87 7.81
N THR A 52 6.78 -5.97 7.72
CA THR A 52 8.07 -5.98 7.04
C THR A 52 7.89 -5.84 5.51
N PRO A 53 8.91 -5.38 4.77
CA PRO A 53 8.85 -5.32 3.30
C PRO A 53 8.46 -6.65 2.65
N GLU A 54 8.92 -7.78 3.19
CA GLU A 54 8.51 -9.13 2.80
C GLU A 54 7.00 -9.30 2.88
N GLN A 55 6.42 -9.01 4.04
CA GLN A 55 4.98 -9.18 4.30
C GLN A 55 4.15 -8.27 3.40
N ARG A 56 4.62 -7.04 3.16
CA ARG A 56 3.94 -6.08 2.27
C ARG A 56 3.95 -6.56 0.82
N LEU A 57 5.08 -7.05 0.31
CA LEU A 57 5.13 -7.64 -1.03
C LEU A 57 4.28 -8.89 -1.15
N GLU A 58 4.38 -9.80 -0.18
CA GLU A 58 3.58 -11.02 -0.16
C GLU A 58 2.08 -10.72 -0.18
N PHE A 59 1.64 -9.75 0.62
CA PHE A 59 0.27 -9.26 0.61
C PHE A 59 -0.15 -8.75 -0.77
N LEU A 60 0.65 -7.86 -1.39
CA LEU A 60 0.35 -7.34 -2.72
C LEU A 60 0.24 -8.45 -3.77
N TYR A 61 1.14 -9.45 -3.73
CA TYR A 61 1.08 -10.59 -4.64
C TYR A 61 -0.21 -11.40 -4.45
N LYS A 62 -0.57 -11.72 -3.21
CA LYS A 62 -1.79 -12.47 -2.91
C LYS A 62 -3.04 -11.69 -3.33
N VAL A 63 -3.08 -10.38 -3.10
CA VAL A 63 -4.20 -9.54 -3.53
C VAL A 63 -4.30 -9.53 -5.06
N SER A 64 -3.18 -9.40 -5.77
CA SER A 64 -3.14 -9.49 -7.24
C SER A 64 -3.70 -10.82 -7.76
N ASP A 65 -3.30 -11.94 -7.15
CA ASP A 65 -3.82 -13.27 -7.49
C ASP A 65 -5.34 -13.41 -7.20
N CYS A 66 -5.81 -12.90 -6.07
CA CYS A 66 -7.22 -12.87 -5.71
C CYS A 66 -8.04 -12.03 -6.69
N LEU A 67 -7.53 -10.85 -7.08
CA LEU A 67 -8.19 -9.97 -8.05
C LEU A 67 -8.26 -10.61 -9.44
N ARG A 68 -7.20 -11.30 -9.88
CA ARG A 68 -7.22 -12.05 -11.15
C ARG A 68 -8.38 -13.07 -11.21
N ILE A 69 -8.76 -13.64 -10.06
CA ILE A 69 -9.84 -14.63 -9.97
C ILE A 69 -11.20 -13.95 -9.77
N LYS A 70 -11.32 -13.02 -8.81
CA LYS A 70 -12.59 -12.43 -8.36
C LYS A 70 -13.04 -11.24 -9.20
N ALA A 71 -12.11 -10.51 -9.81
CA ALA A 71 -12.36 -9.39 -10.73
C ALA A 71 -12.07 -9.81 -12.19
N LYS A 72 -12.38 -11.07 -12.54
CA LYS A 72 -12.10 -11.64 -13.87
C LYS A 72 -12.83 -10.90 -14.99
N ASP A 73 -14.05 -10.46 -14.72
CA ASP A 73 -14.81 -9.61 -15.64
C ASP A 73 -14.46 -8.15 -15.37
N ARG A 74 -14.03 -7.44 -16.43
CA ARG A 74 -13.65 -6.02 -16.35
C ARG A 74 -14.85 -5.16 -15.93
N ASP A 75 -16.05 -5.58 -16.28
CA ASP A 75 -17.27 -4.84 -15.96
C ASP A 75 -17.86 -5.30 -14.60
N SER A 76 -17.15 -6.14 -13.85
CA SER A 76 -17.55 -6.50 -12.49
C SER A 76 -17.48 -5.30 -11.54
N PRO A 77 -18.40 -5.18 -10.55
CA PRO A 77 -18.39 -4.07 -9.60
C PRO A 77 -17.06 -3.89 -8.87
N LEU A 78 -16.35 -4.99 -8.59
CA LEU A 78 -15.05 -4.97 -7.93
C LEU A 78 -13.95 -4.37 -8.83
N ALA A 79 -13.94 -4.72 -10.13
CA ALA A 79 -13.01 -4.16 -11.09
C ALA A 79 -13.24 -2.66 -11.32
N LEU A 80 -14.51 -2.25 -11.45
CA LEU A 80 -14.88 -0.86 -11.64
C LEU A 80 -14.51 0.02 -10.43
N ASP A 81 -14.81 -0.43 -9.20
CA ASP A 81 -14.41 0.32 -7.98
C ASP A 81 -12.89 0.40 -7.82
N LEU A 82 -12.16 -0.65 -8.22
CA LEU A 82 -10.69 -0.62 -8.20
C LEU A 82 -10.15 0.47 -9.14
N GLU A 83 -10.64 0.51 -10.38
CA GLU A 83 -10.23 1.54 -11.34
C GLU A 83 -10.62 2.96 -10.90
N GLU A 84 -11.85 3.14 -10.42
CA GLU A 84 -12.37 4.44 -10.01
C GLU A 84 -11.63 4.98 -8.78
N SER A 85 -11.46 4.16 -7.75
CA SER A 85 -10.80 4.57 -6.51
C SER A 85 -9.30 4.81 -6.68
N ALA A 86 -8.66 4.18 -7.68
CA ALA A 86 -7.27 4.44 -8.04
C ALA A 86 -7.09 5.78 -8.78
N ARG A 87 -8.01 6.11 -9.71
CA ARG A 87 -8.02 7.39 -10.45
C ARG A 87 -8.27 8.58 -9.52
N GLY A 88 -9.25 8.47 -8.61
CA GLY A 88 -9.67 9.58 -7.75
C GLY A 88 -8.64 10.04 -6.71
N ARG A 89 -7.62 9.24 -6.41
CA ARG A 89 -6.61 9.53 -5.36
C ARG A 89 -5.20 9.75 -5.89
N ASP A 90 -5.07 9.88 -7.20
CA ASP A 90 -3.78 10.00 -7.90
C ASP A 90 -2.75 9.00 -7.35
N ILE A 91 -3.19 7.74 -7.24
CA ILE A 91 -2.38 6.68 -6.62
C ILE A 91 -1.18 6.32 -7.50
N ILE A 92 -1.37 6.46 -8.81
CA ILE A 92 -0.48 5.92 -9.84
C ILE A 92 0.05 7.04 -10.78
N GLY A 93 -0.48 8.27 -10.73
CA GLY A 93 0.00 9.36 -11.61
C GLY A 93 -0.49 9.27 -13.06
N GLY A 94 -1.47 8.40 -13.35
CA GLY A 94 -1.89 8.08 -14.71
C GLY A 94 -1.12 6.90 -15.27
N ASP A 95 0.00 7.16 -15.98
CA ASP A 95 0.84 6.10 -16.53
C ASP A 95 1.89 5.61 -15.53
N TRP A 96 1.67 4.41 -15.00
CA TRP A 96 2.54 3.79 -14.00
C TRP A 96 3.91 3.37 -14.54
N PHE A 97 4.08 3.27 -15.87
CA PHE A 97 5.38 2.95 -16.46
C PHE A 97 6.33 4.15 -16.44
N THR A 98 5.80 5.37 -16.53
CA THR A 98 6.61 6.59 -16.62
C THR A 98 7.53 6.81 -15.41
N PRO A 99 7.08 6.57 -14.15
CA PRO A 99 7.95 6.70 -12.97
C PRO A 99 9.04 5.62 -12.84
N LEU A 100 8.90 4.49 -13.53
CA LEU A 100 9.73 3.32 -13.33
C LEU A 100 10.89 3.28 -14.34
N GLU A 101 12.09 2.94 -13.88
CA GLU A 101 13.28 2.86 -14.73
C GLU A 101 13.37 1.50 -15.47
N PRO A 102 13.45 1.49 -16.82
CA PRO A 102 13.68 0.26 -17.57
C PRO A 102 15.12 -0.24 -17.39
N PRO A 103 15.38 -1.56 -17.37
CA PRO A 103 14.44 -2.68 -17.57
C PRO A 103 13.68 -3.12 -16.30
N HIS A 104 12.38 -3.37 -16.43
CA HIS A 104 11.49 -3.75 -15.33
C HIS A 104 11.30 -5.27 -15.22
N PRO A 105 11.71 -5.92 -14.12
CA PRO A 105 11.36 -7.30 -13.85
C PRO A 105 9.92 -7.35 -13.32
N THR A 106 9.11 -8.27 -13.83
CA THR A 106 7.90 -8.65 -13.10
C THR A 106 8.33 -9.30 -11.78
N GLY A 107 7.73 -8.91 -10.65
CA GLY A 107 8.20 -9.30 -9.32
C GLY A 107 8.43 -10.80 -9.12
N VAL A 108 7.67 -11.64 -9.84
CA VAL A 108 7.81 -13.10 -9.89
C VAL A 108 9.14 -13.62 -10.45
N HIS A 109 9.86 -12.82 -11.24
CA HIS A 109 11.17 -13.19 -11.82
C HIS A 109 12.32 -12.31 -11.31
N TYR A 110 12.11 -11.53 -10.24
CA TYR A 110 13.14 -10.63 -9.73
C TYR A 110 14.42 -11.37 -9.29
N SER A 111 14.27 -12.56 -8.69
CA SER A 111 15.40 -13.40 -8.26
C SER A 111 16.27 -13.85 -9.45
N GLU A 112 15.66 -14.05 -10.61
CA GLU A 112 16.30 -14.45 -11.88
C GLU A 112 16.67 -13.27 -12.78
N ALA A 113 16.29 -12.05 -12.39
CA ALA A 113 16.52 -10.86 -13.19
C ALA A 113 18.03 -10.56 -13.35
N ALA A 114 18.36 -9.96 -14.49
CA ALA A 114 19.73 -9.55 -14.81
C ALA A 114 20.33 -8.66 -13.71
N TYR A 115 21.65 -8.73 -13.50
CA TYR A 115 22.32 -7.92 -12.48
C TYR A 115 22.02 -6.41 -12.59
N GLN A 116 21.91 -5.91 -13.83
CA GLN A 116 21.54 -4.52 -14.12
C GLN A 116 20.19 -4.12 -13.51
N VAL A 117 19.22 -5.03 -13.54
CA VAL A 117 17.91 -4.85 -12.89
C VAL A 117 18.09 -4.78 -11.38
N LYS A 118 18.88 -5.67 -10.79
CA LYS A 118 19.12 -5.67 -9.33
C LYS A 118 19.86 -4.42 -8.84
N GLN A 119 20.62 -3.75 -9.71
CA GLN A 119 21.25 -2.46 -9.38
C GLN A 119 20.24 -1.31 -9.30
N ILE A 120 19.19 -1.33 -10.15
CA ILE A 120 18.16 -0.28 -10.19
C ILE A 120 17.19 -0.44 -9.01
N TYR A 121 16.74 -1.67 -8.77
CA TYR A 121 15.66 -1.96 -7.82
C TYR A 121 16.18 -2.45 -6.45
N GLY A 122 17.48 -2.71 -6.29
CA GLY A 122 18.08 -3.09 -5.00
C GLY A 122 17.98 -4.58 -4.63
N SER A 123 18.14 -4.91 -3.35
CA SER A 123 17.97 -6.28 -2.86
C SER A 123 16.49 -6.70 -2.86
N TYR A 124 16.23 -7.99 -3.02
CA TYR A 124 14.91 -8.54 -2.77
C TYR A 124 14.85 -9.10 -1.35
N PRO A 125 13.80 -8.84 -0.57
CA PRO A 125 12.61 -8.04 -0.94
C PRO A 125 12.70 -6.54 -0.57
N ASP A 126 13.58 -6.15 0.36
CA ASP A 126 13.60 -4.78 0.92
C ASP A 126 13.81 -3.68 -0.11
N GLY A 127 14.91 -3.75 -0.88
CA GLY A 127 15.23 -2.73 -1.88
C GLY A 127 14.14 -2.62 -2.94
N TYR A 128 13.64 -3.79 -3.39
CA TYR A 128 12.55 -3.85 -4.36
C TYR A 128 11.32 -3.11 -3.83
N TYR A 129 10.84 -3.46 -2.63
CA TYR A 129 9.68 -2.78 -2.04
C TYR A 129 9.91 -1.28 -1.85
N GLN A 130 11.06 -0.88 -1.31
CA GLN A 130 11.39 0.52 -1.06
C GLN A 130 11.39 1.35 -2.35
N TYR A 131 11.87 0.79 -3.45
CA TYR A 131 11.80 1.44 -4.77
C TYR A 131 10.36 1.76 -5.16
N PHE A 132 9.45 0.77 -5.08
CA PHE A 132 8.04 0.99 -5.41
C PHE A 132 7.33 1.92 -4.43
N ALA A 133 7.59 1.77 -3.13
CA ALA A 133 7.02 2.64 -2.10
C ALA A 133 7.46 4.10 -2.27
N GLY A 134 8.70 4.35 -2.72
CA GLY A 134 9.17 5.70 -3.03
C GLY A 134 8.50 6.32 -4.26
N LYS A 135 8.18 5.50 -5.28
CA LYS A 135 7.52 5.98 -6.52
C LYS A 135 6.01 6.12 -6.37
N PHE A 136 5.38 5.24 -5.59
CA PHE A 136 3.94 5.16 -5.39
C PHE A 136 3.59 5.08 -3.90
N PRO A 137 3.81 6.16 -3.14
CA PRO A 137 3.74 6.13 -1.67
C PRO A 137 2.33 5.78 -1.14
N ARG A 138 1.28 6.09 -1.90
CA ARG A 138 -0.12 5.78 -1.52
C ARG A 138 -0.62 4.43 -2.01
N PHE A 139 0.14 3.74 -2.87
CA PHE A 139 -0.33 2.51 -3.52
C PHE A 139 -0.61 1.40 -2.53
N PHE A 140 0.32 1.17 -1.60
CA PHE A 140 0.19 0.08 -0.64
C PHE A 140 -1.04 0.26 0.27
N LEU A 141 -1.19 1.44 0.90
CA LEU A 141 -2.37 1.75 1.71
C LEU A 141 -3.67 1.70 0.92
N HIS A 142 -3.65 2.15 -0.34
CA HIS A 142 -4.81 2.06 -1.21
C HIS A 142 -5.28 0.60 -1.35
N VAL A 143 -4.37 -0.32 -1.67
CA VAL A 143 -4.68 -1.74 -1.81
C VAL A 143 -5.14 -2.34 -0.49
N TYR A 144 -4.45 -2.03 0.62
CA TYR A 144 -4.83 -2.48 1.96
C TYR A 144 -6.28 -2.09 2.30
N TYR A 145 -6.62 -0.81 2.19
CA TYR A 145 -7.98 -0.34 2.47
C TYR A 145 -9.01 -0.77 1.42
N PHE A 146 -8.59 -1.05 0.18
CA PHE A 146 -9.46 -1.66 -0.81
C PHE A 146 -9.90 -3.05 -0.34
N VAL A 147 -8.96 -3.89 0.10
CA VAL A 147 -9.30 -5.21 0.66
C VAL A 147 -10.20 -5.08 1.89
N CYS A 148 -9.91 -4.17 2.83
CA CYS A 148 -10.73 -3.96 4.03
C CYS A 148 -12.18 -3.55 3.71
N ARG A 149 -12.41 -2.79 2.63
CA ARG A 149 -13.75 -2.32 2.24
C ARG A 149 -14.58 -3.36 1.50
N HIS A 150 -13.94 -4.37 0.92
CA HIS A 150 -14.60 -5.38 0.09
C HIS A 150 -14.67 -6.72 0.83
N GLU A 151 -15.86 -7.08 1.32
CA GLU A 151 -16.09 -8.29 2.13
C GLU A 151 -15.57 -9.58 1.46
N THR A 152 -15.69 -9.68 0.13
CA THR A 152 -15.24 -10.85 -0.66
C THR A 152 -13.72 -11.03 -0.68
N LEU A 153 -12.97 -9.95 -0.45
CA LEU A 153 -11.52 -9.95 -0.32
C LEU A 153 -11.11 -10.05 1.14
N TYR A 154 -11.76 -9.29 2.03
CA TYR A 154 -11.48 -9.31 3.45
C TYR A 154 -11.66 -10.70 4.09
N ARG A 155 -12.70 -11.44 3.66
CA ARG A 155 -12.98 -12.81 4.12
C ARG A 155 -12.31 -13.89 3.28
N ASP A 156 -11.46 -13.53 2.33
CA ASP A 156 -10.75 -14.51 1.53
C ASP A 156 -9.81 -15.35 2.42
N GLU A 157 -9.80 -16.67 2.21
CA GLU A 157 -9.02 -17.60 3.03
C GLU A 157 -7.52 -17.28 3.02
N VAL A 158 -7.03 -16.71 1.91
CA VAL A 158 -5.62 -16.35 1.74
C VAL A 158 -5.32 -14.98 2.36
N LEU A 159 -6.25 -14.03 2.27
CA LEU A 159 -6.03 -12.64 2.72
C LEU A 159 -6.39 -12.40 4.19
N ARG A 160 -7.31 -13.17 4.77
CA ARG A 160 -7.78 -12.96 6.15
C ARG A 160 -6.66 -12.95 7.19
N GLN A 161 -5.59 -13.73 6.96
CA GLN A 161 -4.45 -13.84 7.88
C GLN A 161 -3.73 -12.51 8.13
N TYR A 162 -3.88 -11.53 7.23
CA TYR A 162 -3.29 -10.20 7.38
C TYR A 162 -4.13 -9.27 8.27
N PHE A 163 -5.33 -9.69 8.67
CA PHE A 163 -6.28 -8.88 9.44
C PHE A 163 -6.66 -9.49 10.79
N GLU A 164 -6.17 -10.69 11.10
CA GLU A 164 -6.45 -11.44 12.34
C GLU A 164 -5.57 -11.00 13.53
#